data_AF-A0A533XJE3-F1
#
_entry.id   AF-A0A533XJE3-F1
#
_cell.length_a   1.000
_cell.length_b   1.000
_cell.length_c   1.000
_cell.angle_alpha   90.00
_cell.angle_beta   90.00
_cell.angle_gamma   90.00
#
_symmetry.space_group_name_H-M   'P 1'
#
loop_
_entity.id
_entity.type
_entity.pdbx_description
1 polymer ?
#
loop_
_entity_poly.entity_id
_entity_poly.type
_entity_poly.pdbx_seq_one_letter_code
_entity_poly.pdbx_strand_id
1 'polypeptide(L)' 'MAEHATVVDRIMEAVRRAPGCQLDDLVLSLPGLTWNQVFLEVDRMSRTGQVRVTSMGEGTYTVTLPSKGKRT' A
#
# COMPACT_ATOMS: atom_id res chain seq x y z
N MET A 1 16.61 -19.88 -3.12
CA MET A 1 15.97 -19.79 -1.80
C MET A 1 14.94 -18.68 -1.96
N ALA A 2 13.64 -18.98 -1.93
CA ALA A 2 12.63 -17.95 -2.11
C ALA A 2 12.64 -17.10 -0.85
N GLU A 3 13.29 -15.95 -0.93
CA GLU A 3 13.27 -14.93 0.09
C GLU A 3 11.80 -14.60 0.35
N HIS A 4 11.32 -14.83 1.58
CA HIS A 4 9.98 -14.41 1.94
C HIS A 4 9.95 -12.88 1.84
N ALA A 5 9.36 -12.38 0.76
CA ALA A 5 9.14 -10.96 0.57
C ALA A 5 8.42 -10.41 1.81
N THR A 6 8.96 -9.35 2.40
CA THR A 6 8.38 -8.75 3.60
C THR A 6 6.98 -8.23 3.27
N VAL A 7 6.16 -8.00 4.30
CA VAL A 7 4.82 -7.39 4.10
C VAL A 7 4.93 -6.09 3.30
N VAL A 8 5.97 -5.29 3.57
CA VAL A 8 6.29 -4.06 2.83
C VAL A 8 6.53 -4.33 1.36
N ASP A 9 7.37 -5.31 1.02
CA ASP A 9 7.71 -5.62 -0.38
C ASP A 9 6.47 -6.05 -1.16
N ARG A 10 5.62 -6.88 -0.53
CA ARG A 10 4.38 -7.36 -1.13
C ARG A 10 3.38 -6.22 -1.35
N ILE A 11 3.20 -5.33 -0.37
CA ILE A 11 2.35 -4.14 -0.52
C ILE A 11 2.89 -3.22 -1.61
N MET A 12 4.20 -2.95 -1.62
CA MET A 12 4.84 -2.12 -2.65
C MET A 12 4.67 -2.70 -4.05
N GLU A 13 4.78 -4.01 -4.21
CA GLU A 13 4.55 -4.69 -5.48
C GLU A 13 3.09 -4.56 -5.93
N ALA A 14 2.13 -4.78 -5.02
CA ALA A 14 0.72 -4.64 -5.31
C ALA A 14 0.35 -3.21 -5.73
N VAL A 15 0.82 -2.19 -5.00
CA VAL A 15 0.60 -0.77 -5.35
C VAL A 15 1.31 -0.39 -6.66
N ARG A 16 2.47 -0.99 -6.99
CA ARG A 16 3.13 -0.80 -8.30
C ARG A 16 2.31 -1.39 -9.44
N ARG A 17 1.69 -2.56 -9.24
CA ARG A 17 0.85 -3.23 -10.23
C ARG A 17 -0.47 -2.50 -10.45
N ALA A 18 -1.04 -1.92 -9.39
CA ALA A 18 -2.28 -1.16 -9.44
C ALA A 18 -2.17 0.16 -8.62
N PRO A 19 -1.58 1.22 -9.21
CA PRO A 19 -1.50 2.52 -8.54
C PRO A 19 -2.90 3.09 -8.27
N GLY A 20 -3.15 3.54 -7.05
CA GLY A 20 -4.45 4.08 -6.66
C GLY A 20 -5.48 3.03 -6.27
N CYS A 21 -5.07 1.76 -6.12
CA CYS A 21 -5.92 0.71 -5.59
C CYS A 21 -6.49 1.06 -4.22
N GLN A 22 -7.68 0.51 -3.93
CA GLN A 22 -8.26 0.67 -2.60
C GLN A 22 -7.53 -0.21 -1.60
N LEU A 23 -7.61 0.15 -0.32
CA LEU A 23 -7.07 -0.67 0.75
C LEU A 23 -7.67 -2.09 0.74
N ASP A 24 -8.97 -2.21 0.46
CA ASP A 24 -9.64 -3.51 0.40
C ASP A 24 -9.13 -4.37 -0.77
N ASP A 25 -8.85 -3.75 -1.92
CA ASP A 25 -8.23 -4.42 -3.07
C ASP A 25 -6.83 -4.96 -2.72
N LEU A 26 -6.05 -4.20 -1.93
CA LEU A 26 -4.74 -4.65 -1.46
C LEU A 26 -4.86 -5.91 -0.61
N VAL A 27 -5.83 -5.95 0.29
CA VAL A 27 -6.07 -7.13 1.14
C VAL A 27 -6.44 -8.35 0.31
N LEU A 28 -7.29 -8.17 -0.72
CA LEU A 28 -7.64 -9.24 -1.66
C LEU A 28 -6.44 -9.73 -2.48
N SER A 29 -5.51 -8.83 -2.82
CA SER A 29 -4.31 -9.15 -3.61
C SER A 29 -3.20 -9.85 -2.82
N LEU A 30 -3.27 -9.84 -1.49
CA LEU A 30 -2.20 -10.31 -0.60
C LEU A 30 -2.64 -11.52 0.24
N PRO A 31 -2.70 -12.73 -0.35
CA PRO A 31 -3.12 -13.93 0.37
C PRO A 31 -2.19 -14.21 1.56
N GLY A 32 -2.79 -14.58 2.70
CA GLY A 32 -2.06 -14.84 3.94
C GLY A 32 -1.77 -13.61 4.81
N LEU A 33 -2.27 -12.44 4.44
CA LEU A 33 -2.32 -11.26 5.32
C LEU A 33 -3.77 -10.95 5.70
N THR A 34 -3.95 -10.52 6.94
CA THR A 34 -5.25 -10.01 7.42
C THR A 34 -5.42 -8.54 7.07
N TRP A 35 -6.67 -8.08 7.01
CA TRP A 35 -6.99 -6.67 6.77
C TRP A 35 -6.27 -5.74 7.74
N ASN A 36 -6.25 -6.08 9.04
CA ASN A 36 -5.52 -5.30 10.06
C ASN A 36 -4.01 -5.23 9.81
N GLN A 37 -3.38 -6.32 9.36
CA GLN A 37 -1.94 -6.32 9.07
C GLN A 37 -1.61 -5.42 7.87
N VAL A 38 -2.43 -5.48 6.83
CA VAL A 38 -2.28 -4.59 5.66
C VAL A 38 -2.51 -3.14 6.06
N PHE A 39 -3.57 -2.84 6.81
CA PHE A 39 -3.86 -1.49 7.29
C PHE A 39 -2.72 -0.91 8.13
N LEU A 40 -2.24 -1.66 9.14
CA LEU A 40 -1.16 -1.20 10.02
C LEU A 40 0.15 -0.95 9.24
N GLU A 41 0.49 -1.82 8.29
CA GLU A 41 1.71 -1.61 7.50
C GLU A 41 1.54 -0.45 6.51
N VAL A 42 0.37 -0.29 5.87
CA VAL A 42 0.09 0.86 5.00
C VAL A 42 0.14 2.18 5.77
N ASP A 43 -0.44 2.24 6.99
CA ASP A 43 -0.36 3.42 7.86
C ASP A 43 1.11 3.74 8.22
N ARG A 44 1.88 2.72 8.62
CA ARG A 44 3.32 2.87 8.89
C ARG A 44 4.08 3.38 7.67
N MET A 45 3.87 2.77 6.51
CA MET A 45 4.50 3.14 5.24
C MET A 45 4.09 4.55 4.79
N SER A 46 2.87 4.99 5.10
CA SER A 46 2.42 6.36 4.83
C SER A 46 3.16 7.36 5.72
N ARG A 47 3.39 7.03 7.00
CA ARG A 47 4.13 7.89 7.95
C ARG A 47 5.62 7.99 7.62
N THR A 48 6.21 6.95 7.03
CA THR A 48 7.60 6.95 6.56
C THR A 48 7.77 7.51 5.15
N GLY A 49 6.67 7.86 4.47
CA GLY A 49 6.67 8.44 3.13
C GLY A 49 6.92 7.44 1.99
N GLN A 50 6.81 6.13 2.27
CA GLN A 50 6.96 5.06 1.27
C GLN A 50 5.74 4.94 0.36
N VAL A 51 4.54 5.26 0.87
CA VAL A 51 3.28 5.35 0.12
C VAL A 51 2.53 6.61 0.50
N ARG A 52 1.52 6.96 -0.29
CA ARG A 52 0.55 8.02 0.01
C ARG A 52 -0.84 7.42 0.06
N VAL A 53 -1.51 7.61 1.19
CA VAL A 53 -2.91 7.26 1.38
C VAL A 53 -3.77 8.49 1.17
N THR A 54 -4.81 8.37 0.33
CA THR A 54 -5.79 9.43 0.07
C THR A 54 -7.17 8.95 0.47
N SER A 55 -7.85 9.69 1.35
CA SER A 55 -9.26 9.44 1.65
C SER A 55 -10.12 9.94 0.50
N MET A 56 -10.95 9.07 -0.05
CA MET A 56 -11.91 9.39 -1.11
C MET A 56 -13.31 9.75 -0.57
N GLY A 57 -13.48 9.74 0.75
CA GLY A 57 -14.79 9.84 1.40
C GLY A 57 -15.42 8.47 1.65
N GLU A 58 -16.47 8.43 2.48
CA GLU A 58 -17.27 7.22 2.76
C GLU A 58 -16.46 6.01 3.29
N GLY A 59 -15.34 6.26 3.97
CA GLY A 59 -14.46 5.19 4.48
C GLY A 59 -13.58 4.54 3.40
N THR A 60 -13.58 5.07 2.18
CA THR A 60 -12.74 4.59 1.09
C THR A 60 -11.36 5.25 1.12
N TYR A 61 -10.31 4.43 1.09
CA TYR A 61 -8.92 4.87 1.06
C TYR A 61 -8.20 4.30 -0.15
N THR A 62 -7.55 5.16 -0.93
CA THR A 62 -6.70 4.76 -2.05
C THR A 62 -5.23 4.88 -1.69
N VAL A 63 -4.42 3.93 -2.16
CA VAL A 63 -2.99 3.86 -1.89
C VAL A 63 -2.20 4.08 -3.19
N THR A 64 -1.28 5.03 -3.16
CA THR A 64 -0.42 5.38 -4.29
C THR A 64 1.04 5.40 -3.87
N LEU A 65 1.95 5.22 -4.83
CA LEU A 65 3.36 5.51 -4.58
C LEU A 65 3.54 7.03 -4.47
N PRO A 66 4.47 7.53 -3.64
CA PRO A 66 4.82 8.93 -3.63
C PRO A 66 5.22 9.33 -5.06
N SER A 67 4.55 10.34 -5.61
CA SER A 67 5.02 10.92 -6.86
C SER A 67 6.43 11.43 -6.62
N LYS A 68 7.37 11.07 -7.50
CA LYS A 68 8.65 11.76 -7.56
C LYS A 68 8.33 13.18 -7.99
N GLY A 69 8.10 14.08 -7.04
CA GLY A 69 8.00 15.50 -7.33
C GLY A 69 9.22 15.88 -8.16
N LYS A 70 8.99 16.46 -9.35
CA LYS A 70 10.04 17.22 -10.03
C LYS A 70 10.52 18.24 -9.00
N ARG A 71 11.75 18.08 -8.50
CA ARG A 71 12.50 19.18 -7.91
C ARG A 71 12.73 20.18 -9.05
N THR A 72 11.88 21.19 -9.14
CA THR A 72 12.12 22.44 -9.88
C THR A 72 12.26 23.55 -8.86
#